data_AF-E6Q8M7-F1
#
_entry.id   AF-E6Q8M7-F1
#
_cell.length_a   1.000
_cell.length_b   1.000
_cell.length_c   1.000
_cell.angle_alpha   90.00
_cell.angle_beta   90.00
_cell.angle_gamma   90.00
#
_symmetry.space_group_name_H-M   'P 1'
#
loop_
_entity.id
_entity.type
_entity.pdbx_description
1 polymer ?
#
loop_
_entity_poly.entity_id
_entity_poly.type
_entity_poly.pdbx_seq_one_letter_code
_entity_poly.pdbx_strand_id
1 'polypeptide(L)'
;MQKSRYNVVILGATGAVGEVMLQILEQRKFPVDKLYLLASNHSAGGRLPFNGQQVLVQDAATFDWSQADIGLFSAGAKVSAEYAPKAVAAGCVVIDNTSQFRYDDEIPLVVPEVNPQRIADYRRHGIIANPNCSTIQMLLALKPIADAAGIERVVVATYQAVSGAGRRAIEELGQQTLAIFRHEEGVAEVFPKRIAFNCLPQIDVFQDNGYTKEEMKMLWETRKILEIPDIALTATCVRVPVFYGHSEAVNVVTREPITPEAVRALLENAPGVVVVDDRGAGAWPSALDAAGQDATYVGRIRGDCSHVRGINFWVVADNIRKGAALNSIQIAELLIRDYL
;
A
#
# COMPACT_ATOMS: atom_id res chain seq x y z
N MET A 1 -14.22 18.43 -21.15
CA MET A 1 -12.87 18.89 -21.56
C MET A 1 -11.96 18.64 -20.38
N GLN A 2 -10.87 17.92 -20.61
CA GLN A 2 -9.85 17.63 -19.60
C GLN A 2 -9.31 18.95 -19.03
N LYS A 3 -9.33 19.10 -17.70
CA LYS A 3 -8.76 20.28 -17.04
C LYS A 3 -7.24 20.24 -17.16
N SER A 4 -6.61 21.40 -17.31
CA SER A 4 -5.13 21.48 -17.31
C SER A 4 -4.53 21.36 -15.90
N ARG A 5 -5.31 21.66 -14.86
CA ARG A 5 -4.95 21.53 -13.45
C ARG A 5 -6.17 21.20 -12.60
N TYR A 6 -5.94 20.62 -11.42
CA TYR A 6 -6.98 20.14 -10.51
C TYR A 6 -6.76 20.66 -9.09
N ASN A 7 -7.85 20.96 -8.38
CA ASN A 7 -7.79 21.23 -6.95
C ASN A 7 -7.70 19.89 -6.19
N VAL A 8 -6.64 19.71 -5.42
CA VAL A 8 -6.36 18.45 -4.71
C VAL A 8 -6.46 18.67 -3.21
N VAL A 9 -7.09 17.73 -2.52
CA VAL A 9 -7.12 17.71 -1.05
C VAL A 9 -6.47 16.44 -0.52
N ILE A 10 -5.60 16.55 0.49
CA ILE A 10 -5.04 15.41 1.23
C ILE A 10 -5.66 15.39 2.62
N LEU A 11 -6.46 14.36 2.92
CA LEU A 11 -7.02 14.13 4.25
C LEU A 11 -6.12 13.18 5.05
N GLY A 12 -5.59 13.66 6.18
CA GLY A 12 -4.54 12.96 6.93
C GLY A 12 -3.13 13.41 6.54
N ALA A 13 -2.99 14.67 6.12
CA ALA A 13 -1.74 15.22 5.59
C ALA A 13 -0.55 15.16 6.57
N THR A 14 -0.81 15.15 7.88
CA THR A 14 0.22 15.07 8.94
C THR A 14 0.61 13.64 9.32
N GLY A 15 -0.02 12.63 8.71
CA GLY A 15 0.35 11.22 8.89
C GLY A 15 1.54 10.82 8.01
N ALA A 16 2.19 9.70 8.36
CA ALA A 16 3.35 9.20 7.61
C ALA A 16 3.07 9.02 6.11
N VAL A 17 1.91 8.48 5.73
CA VAL A 17 1.52 8.32 4.32
C VAL A 17 1.14 9.66 3.67
N GLY A 18 0.47 10.57 4.40
CA GLY A 18 0.07 11.88 3.88
C GLY A 18 1.27 12.75 3.50
N GLU A 19 2.34 12.72 4.30
CA GLU A 19 3.59 13.40 3.97
C GLU A 19 4.27 12.79 2.73
N VAL A 20 4.23 11.47 2.57
CA VAL A 20 4.76 10.81 1.36
C VAL A 20 3.90 11.14 0.13
N MET A 21 2.58 11.22 0.27
CA MET A 21 1.69 11.68 -0.82
C MET A 21 2.08 13.09 -1.27
N LEU A 22 2.35 14.00 -0.32
CA LEU A 22 2.79 15.36 -0.61
C LEU A 22 4.09 15.39 -1.41
N GLN A 23 5.08 14.60 -0.98
CA GLN A 23 6.38 14.48 -1.66
C GLN A 23 6.23 13.93 -3.08
N ILE A 24 5.40 12.89 -3.26
CA ILE A 24 5.21 12.25 -4.57
C ILE A 24 4.47 13.20 -5.54
N LEU A 25 3.47 13.95 -5.08
CA LEU A 25 2.78 14.95 -5.92
C LEU A 25 3.78 15.96 -6.49
N GLU A 26 4.75 16.42 -5.69
CA GLU A 26 5.84 17.31 -6.12
C GLU A 26 6.81 16.60 -7.08
N GLN A 27 7.32 15.42 -6.70
CA GLN A 27 8.29 14.65 -7.49
C GLN A 27 7.76 14.29 -8.88
N ARG A 28 6.47 13.92 -8.96
CA ARG A 28 5.80 13.52 -10.19
C ARG A 28 5.20 14.70 -10.95
N LYS A 29 5.32 15.92 -10.40
CA LYS A 29 4.76 17.16 -10.97
C LYS A 29 3.28 17.01 -11.31
N PHE A 30 2.52 16.42 -10.38
CA PHE A 30 1.07 16.26 -10.54
C PHE A 30 0.45 17.64 -10.81
N PRO A 31 -0.50 17.78 -11.76
CA PRO A 31 -1.02 19.07 -12.21
C PRO A 31 -1.98 19.70 -11.18
N VAL A 32 -1.44 20.08 -10.02
CA VAL A 32 -2.19 20.73 -8.93
C VAL A 32 -2.38 22.22 -9.24
N ASP A 33 -3.61 22.72 -9.10
CA ASP A 33 -3.92 24.16 -9.08
C ASP A 33 -3.86 24.71 -7.65
N LYS A 34 -4.78 24.27 -6.79
CA LYS A 34 -4.75 24.51 -5.34
C LYS A 34 -4.59 23.20 -4.57
N LEU A 35 -3.73 23.21 -3.56
CA LEU A 35 -3.55 22.10 -2.63
C LEU A 35 -4.17 22.44 -1.28
N TYR A 36 -5.02 21.56 -0.78
CA TYR A 36 -5.63 21.64 0.55
C TYR A 36 -5.11 20.51 1.42
N LEU A 37 -4.57 20.84 2.59
CA LEU A 37 -4.07 19.85 3.54
C LEU A 37 -5.01 19.81 4.73
N LEU A 38 -5.60 18.65 4.99
CA LEU A 38 -6.56 18.46 6.06
C LEU A 38 -6.04 17.46 7.10
N ALA A 39 -6.33 17.76 8.36
CA ALA A 39 -6.11 16.85 9.48
C ALA A 39 -7.22 17.04 10.52
N SER A 40 -7.11 16.36 11.67
CA SER A 40 -7.97 16.64 12.81
C SER A 40 -7.67 18.03 13.39
N ASN A 41 -8.61 18.58 14.16
CA ASN A 41 -8.44 19.86 14.87
C ASN A 41 -7.14 19.93 15.69
N HIS A 42 -6.72 18.84 16.33
CA HIS A 42 -5.46 18.78 17.09
C HIS A 42 -4.21 19.05 16.22
N SER A 43 -4.26 18.71 14.94
CA SER A 43 -3.16 18.91 14.00
C SER A 43 -3.35 20.12 13.08
N ALA A 44 -4.50 20.79 13.15
CA ALA A 44 -4.78 21.99 12.37
C ALA A 44 -3.92 23.17 12.86
N GLY A 45 -3.60 24.10 11.94
CA GLY A 45 -2.74 25.25 12.21
C GLY A 45 -1.25 25.03 11.91
N GLY A 46 -0.82 23.78 11.76
CA GLY A 46 0.51 23.44 11.24
C GLY A 46 0.70 23.85 9.79
N ARG A 47 1.95 23.83 9.31
CA ARG A 47 2.29 24.07 7.90
C ARG A 47 3.19 22.96 7.37
N LEU A 48 2.97 22.55 6.13
CA LEU A 48 3.79 21.57 5.43
C LEU A 48 4.32 22.17 4.12
N PRO A 49 5.58 21.88 3.74
CA PRO A 49 6.17 22.39 2.51
C PRO A 49 5.61 21.69 1.28
N PHE A 50 5.33 22.45 0.21
CA PHE A 50 4.95 21.94 -1.11
C PHE A 50 5.39 22.91 -2.19
N ASN A 51 6.18 22.47 -3.19
CA ASN A 51 6.67 23.31 -4.29
C ASN A 51 7.31 24.63 -3.82
N GLY A 52 8.11 24.56 -2.76
CA GLY A 52 8.79 25.72 -2.16
C GLY A 52 7.87 26.67 -1.36
N GLN A 53 6.60 26.35 -1.18
CA GLN A 53 5.64 27.13 -0.38
C GLN A 53 5.22 26.39 0.90
N GLN A 54 4.79 27.13 1.91
CA GLN A 54 4.28 26.57 3.17
C GLN A 54 2.74 26.54 3.15
N VAL A 55 2.15 25.36 3.02
CA VAL A 55 0.70 25.15 2.92
C VAL A 55 0.12 24.92 4.31
N LEU A 56 -0.94 25.65 4.67
CA LEU A 56 -1.62 25.54 5.95
C LEU A 56 -2.40 24.23 6.05
N VAL A 57 -2.24 23.51 7.16
CA VAL A 57 -3.08 22.37 7.53
C VAL A 57 -4.36 22.91 8.17
N GLN A 58 -5.50 22.58 7.58
CA GLN A 58 -6.83 23.00 8.01
C GLN A 58 -7.57 21.85 8.72
N ASP A 59 -8.59 22.19 9.50
CA ASP A 59 -9.46 21.20 10.13
C ASP A 59 -10.42 20.61 9.09
N ALA A 60 -10.43 19.27 8.97
CA ALA A 60 -11.33 18.56 8.07
C ALA A 60 -12.82 18.84 8.37
N ALA A 61 -13.16 19.13 9.63
CA ALA A 61 -14.55 19.35 10.05
C ALA A 61 -15.18 20.62 9.47
N THR A 62 -14.35 21.63 9.16
CA THR A 62 -14.80 22.95 8.68
C THR A 62 -14.47 23.20 7.20
N PHE A 63 -13.84 22.22 6.55
CA PHE A 63 -13.47 22.34 5.14
C PHE A 63 -14.69 22.28 4.21
N ASP A 64 -14.72 23.19 3.25
CA ASP A 64 -15.71 23.19 2.17
C ASP A 64 -15.22 22.33 1.00
N TRP A 65 -15.80 21.13 0.91
CA TRP A 65 -15.43 20.11 -0.06
C TRP A 65 -15.72 20.49 -1.52
N SER A 66 -16.57 21.49 -1.78
CA SER A 66 -16.83 21.95 -3.15
C SER A 66 -15.62 22.60 -3.81
N GLN A 67 -14.59 22.93 -3.03
CA GLN A 67 -13.33 23.47 -3.52
C GLN A 67 -12.40 22.43 -4.13
N ALA A 68 -12.63 21.13 -3.91
CA ALA A 68 -11.72 20.05 -4.33
C ALA A 68 -12.29 19.24 -5.49
N ASP A 69 -11.45 18.95 -6.48
CA ASP A 69 -11.76 18.01 -7.57
C ASP A 69 -11.41 16.57 -7.18
N ILE A 70 -10.28 16.39 -6.48
CA ILE A 70 -9.72 15.08 -6.12
C ILE A 70 -9.33 15.05 -4.64
N GLY A 71 -9.75 14.01 -3.93
CA GLY A 71 -9.41 13.78 -2.52
C GLY A 71 -8.55 12.54 -2.32
N LEU A 72 -7.35 12.72 -1.77
CA LEU A 72 -6.45 11.64 -1.37
C LEU A 72 -6.59 11.40 0.14
N PHE A 73 -7.22 10.29 0.53
CA PHE A 73 -7.61 10.06 1.91
C PHE A 73 -6.70 9.03 2.58
N SER A 74 -6.10 9.39 3.71
CA SER A 74 -5.24 8.50 4.50
C SER A 74 -5.31 8.81 6.01
N ALA A 75 -6.51 9.10 6.53
CA ALA A 75 -6.75 9.49 7.91
C ALA A 75 -7.37 8.40 8.81
N GLY A 76 -7.55 7.18 8.27
CA GLY A 76 -8.12 6.03 8.98
C GLY A 76 -9.61 5.80 8.68
N ALA A 77 -10.05 4.54 8.78
CA ALA A 77 -11.34 4.10 8.24
C ALA A 77 -12.56 4.87 8.77
N LYS A 78 -12.59 5.21 10.06
CA LYS A 78 -13.69 6.00 10.66
C LYS A 78 -13.79 7.40 10.06
N VAL A 79 -12.65 8.03 9.80
CA VAL A 79 -12.58 9.37 9.19
C VAL A 79 -13.02 9.29 7.73
N SER A 80 -12.58 8.27 6.99
CA SER A 80 -13.05 8.05 5.61
C SER A 80 -14.54 7.78 5.52
N ALA A 81 -15.11 7.00 6.46
CA ALA A 81 -16.56 6.76 6.52
C ALA A 81 -17.36 8.05 6.71
N GLU A 82 -16.80 9.04 7.43
CA GLU A 82 -17.45 10.32 7.66
C GLU A 82 -17.31 11.29 6.49
N TYR A 83 -16.08 11.47 5.98
CA TYR A 83 -15.76 12.56 5.06
C TYR A 83 -15.83 12.16 3.58
N ALA A 84 -15.65 10.89 3.22
CA ALA A 84 -15.70 10.51 1.81
C ALA A 84 -17.09 10.74 1.19
N PRO A 85 -18.22 10.39 1.86
CA PRO A 85 -19.54 10.72 1.33
C PRO A 85 -19.80 12.23 1.22
N LYS A 86 -19.29 13.04 2.15
CA LYS A 86 -19.39 14.51 2.11
C LYS A 86 -18.63 15.08 0.92
N ALA A 87 -17.42 14.58 0.67
CA ALA A 87 -16.58 14.99 -0.45
C ALA A 87 -17.25 14.64 -1.80
N VAL A 88 -17.72 13.40 -1.94
CA VAL A 88 -18.43 12.94 -3.14
C VAL A 88 -19.69 13.76 -3.42
N ALA A 89 -20.49 14.03 -2.38
CA ALA A 89 -21.71 14.84 -2.52
C ALA A 89 -21.42 16.27 -3.01
N ALA A 90 -20.21 16.78 -2.77
CA ALA A 90 -19.74 18.07 -3.26
C ALA A 90 -19.07 18.01 -4.66
N GLY A 91 -19.00 16.83 -5.28
CA GLY A 91 -18.41 16.63 -6.62
C GLY A 91 -16.94 16.20 -6.63
N CYS A 92 -16.33 15.97 -5.47
CA CYS A 92 -14.94 15.51 -5.36
C CYS A 92 -14.83 13.99 -5.58
N VAL A 93 -13.89 13.54 -6.41
CA VAL A 93 -13.58 12.11 -6.56
C VAL A 93 -12.57 11.71 -5.49
N VAL A 94 -12.93 10.73 -4.67
CA VAL A 94 -12.13 10.29 -3.53
C VAL A 94 -11.33 9.03 -3.87
N ILE A 95 -10.02 9.06 -3.61
CA ILE A 95 -9.13 7.90 -3.61
C ILE A 95 -8.79 7.59 -2.16
N ASP A 96 -9.36 6.51 -1.62
CA ASP A 96 -9.30 6.18 -0.21
C ASP A 96 -8.26 5.09 0.11
N ASN A 97 -7.23 5.44 0.86
CA ASN A 97 -6.16 4.54 1.32
C ASN A 97 -6.52 3.75 2.58
N THR A 98 -7.78 3.78 3.02
CA THR A 98 -8.21 3.02 4.20
C THR A 98 -8.91 1.71 3.78
N SER A 99 -9.14 0.82 4.75
CA SER A 99 -9.91 -0.40 4.49
C SER A 99 -11.43 -0.16 4.40
N GLN A 100 -11.91 1.08 4.57
CA GLN A 100 -13.34 1.38 4.74
C GLN A 100 -14.19 0.90 3.55
N PHE A 101 -13.71 1.14 2.33
CA PHE A 101 -14.48 0.92 1.10
C PHE A 101 -13.96 -0.24 0.24
N ARG A 102 -12.89 -0.92 0.66
CA ARG A 102 -12.22 -1.94 -0.17
C ARG A 102 -13.09 -3.13 -0.52
N TYR A 103 -14.02 -3.49 0.35
CA TYR A 103 -14.86 -4.68 0.23
C TYR A 103 -16.28 -4.38 -0.23
N ASP A 104 -16.58 -3.13 -0.55
CA ASP A 104 -17.84 -2.77 -1.19
C ASP A 104 -17.78 -3.16 -2.66
N ASP A 105 -18.68 -4.02 -3.14
CA ASP A 105 -18.67 -4.55 -4.50
C ASP A 105 -18.89 -3.48 -5.57
N GLU A 106 -19.50 -2.35 -5.21
CA GLU A 106 -19.74 -1.25 -6.14
C GLU A 106 -18.57 -0.23 -6.19
N ILE A 107 -17.62 -0.33 -5.26
CA ILE A 107 -16.43 0.54 -5.22
C ILE A 107 -15.21 -0.21 -5.78
N PRO A 108 -14.53 0.33 -6.82
CA PRO A 108 -13.37 -0.33 -7.40
C PRO A 108 -12.18 -0.32 -6.43
N LEU A 109 -11.50 -1.47 -6.35
CA LEU A 109 -10.25 -1.65 -5.60
C LEU A 109 -9.12 -1.79 -6.62
N VAL A 110 -8.20 -0.81 -6.67
CA VAL A 110 -7.36 -0.62 -7.86
C VAL A 110 -5.85 -0.69 -7.54
N VAL A 111 -5.15 -1.48 -8.34
CA VAL A 111 -3.70 -1.36 -8.56
C VAL A 111 -3.49 -1.00 -10.03
N PRO A 112 -2.95 0.20 -10.35
CA PRO A 112 -2.81 0.69 -11.73
C PRO A 112 -2.11 -0.27 -12.69
N GLU A 113 -1.12 -1.03 -12.21
CA GLU A 113 -0.40 -2.02 -13.01
C GLU A 113 -1.16 -3.34 -13.22
N VAL A 114 -2.26 -3.57 -12.50
CA VAL A 114 -2.98 -4.85 -12.47
C VAL A 114 -4.36 -4.77 -13.09
N ASN A 115 -5.18 -3.80 -12.66
CA ASN A 115 -6.57 -3.66 -13.09
C ASN A 115 -6.97 -2.19 -13.37
N PRO A 116 -6.20 -1.43 -14.16
CA PRO A 116 -6.44 0.00 -14.40
C PRO A 116 -7.82 0.30 -15.00
N GLN A 117 -8.40 -0.64 -15.75
CA GLN A 117 -9.75 -0.53 -16.32
C GLN A 117 -10.84 -0.31 -15.25
N ARG A 118 -10.62 -0.79 -14.01
CA ARG A 118 -11.58 -0.66 -12.92
C ARG A 118 -11.69 0.76 -12.38
N ILE A 119 -10.76 1.66 -12.72
CA ILE A 119 -10.89 3.08 -12.40
C ILE A 119 -12.21 3.63 -12.94
N ALA A 120 -12.67 3.21 -14.12
CA ALA A 120 -13.93 3.66 -14.74
C ALA A 120 -15.17 3.54 -13.83
N ASP A 121 -15.17 2.57 -12.90
CA ASP A 121 -16.28 2.30 -11.99
C ASP A 121 -16.44 3.39 -10.91
N TYR A 122 -15.48 4.32 -10.77
CA TYR A 122 -15.58 5.47 -9.85
C TYR A 122 -16.87 6.26 -10.05
N ARG A 123 -17.44 6.28 -11.26
CA ARG A 123 -18.65 7.05 -11.59
C ARG A 123 -19.89 6.64 -10.80
N ARG A 124 -19.90 5.43 -10.22
CA ARG A 124 -21.05 4.91 -9.45
C ARG A 124 -21.16 5.60 -8.08
N HIS A 125 -20.03 5.75 -7.39
CA HIS A 125 -20.00 6.24 -6.00
C HIS A 125 -19.07 7.43 -5.77
N GLY A 126 -18.32 7.88 -6.78
CA GLY A 126 -17.28 8.90 -6.64
C GLY A 126 -16.06 8.47 -5.82
N ILE A 127 -15.93 7.17 -5.51
CA ILE A 127 -14.87 6.61 -4.65
C ILE A 127 -14.08 5.55 -5.42
N ILE A 128 -12.76 5.57 -5.27
CA ILE A 128 -11.85 4.48 -5.65
C ILE A 128 -11.08 4.07 -4.40
N ALA A 129 -11.06 2.78 -4.07
CA ALA A 129 -10.31 2.27 -2.94
C ALA A 129 -8.87 1.91 -3.34
N ASN A 130 -7.91 2.37 -2.53
CA ASN A 130 -6.51 1.99 -2.63
C ASN A 130 -6.24 0.77 -1.71
N PRO A 131 -5.63 -0.32 -2.22
CA PRO A 131 -5.48 -1.58 -1.48
C PRO A 131 -4.47 -1.54 -0.32
N ASN A 132 -4.38 -2.66 0.39
CA ASN A 132 -3.42 -2.91 1.45
C ASN A 132 -1.99 -2.97 0.87
N CYS A 133 -1.04 -2.41 1.60
CA CYS A 133 0.36 -2.31 1.18
C CYS A 133 1.00 -3.66 0.83
N SER A 134 0.79 -4.69 1.65
CA SER A 134 1.29 -6.06 1.40
C SER A 134 0.62 -6.67 0.17
N THR A 135 -0.68 -6.42 -0.01
CA THR A 135 -1.38 -6.89 -1.21
C THR A 135 -0.83 -6.25 -2.48
N ILE A 136 -0.61 -4.93 -2.49
CA ILE A 136 -0.12 -4.21 -3.69
C ILE A 136 1.18 -4.83 -4.20
N GLN A 137 2.20 -4.96 -3.35
CA GLN A 137 3.50 -5.48 -3.77
C GLN A 137 3.42 -6.93 -4.24
N MET A 138 2.64 -7.77 -3.56
CA MET A 138 2.44 -9.16 -3.94
C MET A 138 1.78 -9.25 -5.33
N LEU A 139 0.77 -8.42 -5.60
CA LEU A 139 0.05 -8.43 -6.87
C LEU A 139 0.89 -7.91 -8.05
N LEU A 140 1.81 -6.97 -7.83
CA LEU A 140 2.77 -6.57 -8.85
C LEU A 140 3.64 -7.75 -9.31
N ALA A 141 4.00 -8.65 -8.39
CA ALA A 141 4.73 -9.88 -8.74
C ALA A 141 3.82 -10.98 -9.29
N LEU A 142 2.62 -11.15 -8.75
CA LEU A 142 1.72 -12.25 -9.14
C LEU A 142 1.01 -12.02 -10.48
N LYS A 143 0.66 -10.78 -10.83
CA LYS A 143 -0.14 -10.50 -12.04
C LYS A 143 0.52 -10.99 -13.34
N PRO A 144 1.81 -10.72 -13.63
CA PRO A 144 2.47 -11.27 -14.81
C PRO A 144 2.47 -12.81 -14.87
N ILE A 145 2.62 -13.45 -13.70
CA ILE A 145 2.60 -14.92 -13.58
C ILE A 145 1.19 -15.45 -13.81
N ALA A 146 0.17 -14.79 -13.25
CA ALA A 146 -1.24 -15.15 -13.41
C ALA A 146 -1.66 -15.09 -14.88
N ASP A 147 -1.25 -14.07 -15.61
CA ASP A 147 -1.57 -13.91 -17.02
C ASP A 147 -0.91 -14.97 -17.91
N ALA A 148 0.31 -15.40 -17.56
CA ALA A 148 1.07 -16.35 -18.35
C ALA A 148 0.68 -17.81 -18.09
N ALA A 149 0.44 -18.19 -16.83
CA ALA A 149 0.30 -19.59 -16.41
C ALA A 149 -0.87 -19.87 -15.46
N GLY A 150 -1.65 -18.84 -15.11
CA GLY A 150 -2.69 -18.92 -14.09
C GLY A 150 -2.13 -19.18 -12.68
N ILE A 151 -2.93 -18.86 -11.67
CA ILE A 151 -2.60 -19.17 -10.27
C ILE A 151 -3.63 -20.16 -9.73
N GLU A 152 -3.14 -21.22 -9.09
CA GLU A 152 -3.94 -22.18 -8.35
C GLU A 152 -3.91 -21.83 -6.86
N ARG A 153 -2.71 -21.66 -6.29
CA ARG A 153 -2.53 -21.42 -4.86
C ARG A 153 -1.38 -20.46 -4.57
N VAL A 154 -1.54 -19.65 -3.51
CA VAL A 154 -0.50 -18.78 -2.95
C VAL A 154 -0.35 -19.07 -1.46
N VAL A 155 0.90 -19.23 -1.01
CA VAL A 155 1.28 -19.20 0.41
C VAL A 155 2.23 -18.03 0.59
N VAL A 156 1.91 -17.15 1.53
CA VAL A 156 2.75 -15.98 1.81
C VAL A 156 3.02 -15.84 3.30
N ALA A 157 4.28 -15.60 3.65
CA ALA A 157 4.68 -15.17 4.98
C ALA A 157 5.26 -13.76 4.88
N THR A 158 4.66 -12.82 5.61
CA THR A 158 5.06 -11.41 5.55
C THR A 158 6.01 -11.05 6.69
N TYR A 159 6.90 -10.11 6.40
CA TYR A 159 7.88 -9.50 7.28
C TYR A 159 7.63 -7.99 7.20
N GLN A 160 6.57 -7.55 7.88
CA GLN A 160 6.06 -6.19 7.75
C GLN A 160 6.79 -5.24 8.71
N ALA A 161 7.31 -4.14 8.19
CA ALA A 161 7.90 -3.04 8.95
C ALA A 161 6.91 -2.30 9.86
N VAL A 162 7.40 -1.64 10.91
CA VAL A 162 6.59 -0.90 11.89
C VAL A 162 5.92 0.35 11.32
N SER A 163 6.44 0.94 10.24
CA SER A 163 5.80 2.07 9.54
C SER A 163 4.38 1.78 9.06
N GLY A 164 4.02 0.51 8.83
CA GLY A 164 2.64 0.11 8.52
C GLY A 164 1.64 0.38 9.65
N ALA A 165 2.11 0.56 10.90
CA ALA A 165 1.30 0.96 12.05
C ALA A 165 1.39 2.47 12.35
N GLY A 166 2.02 3.25 11.47
CA GLY A 166 2.09 4.71 11.54
C GLY A 166 3.24 5.25 12.39
N ARG A 167 3.28 6.59 12.52
CA ARG A 167 4.40 7.35 13.10
C ARG A 167 4.75 6.91 14.53
N ARG A 168 3.75 6.73 15.38
CA ARG A 168 3.97 6.30 16.78
C ARG A 168 4.67 4.93 16.87
N ALA A 169 4.40 4.02 15.94
CA ALA A 169 5.05 2.71 15.90
C ALA A 169 6.53 2.79 15.47
N ILE A 170 6.85 3.73 14.57
CA ILE A 170 8.23 4.04 14.16
C ILE A 170 9.00 4.60 15.35
N GLU A 171 8.41 5.56 16.06
CA GLU A 171 8.98 6.15 17.29
C GLU A 171 9.18 5.09 18.38
N GLU A 172 8.18 4.23 18.63
CA GLU A 172 8.25 3.16 19.61
C GLU A 172 9.41 2.18 19.34
N LEU A 173 9.59 1.73 18.10
CA LEU A 173 10.72 0.85 17.76
C LEU A 173 12.06 1.52 18.08
N GLY A 174 12.20 2.80 17.74
CA GLY A 174 13.40 3.59 18.03
C GLY A 174 13.66 3.73 19.53
N GLN A 175 12.62 4.09 20.30
CA GLN A 175 12.71 4.24 21.75
C GLN A 175 13.02 2.92 22.46
N GLN A 176 12.32 1.83 22.12
CA GLN A 176 12.58 0.50 22.68
C GLN A 176 14.01 0.03 22.37
N THR A 177 14.50 0.30 21.15
CA THR A 177 15.87 -0.08 20.75
C THR A 177 16.91 0.68 21.60
N LEU A 178 16.75 1.99 21.76
CA LEU A 178 17.65 2.80 22.59
C LEU A 178 17.61 2.40 24.07
N ALA A 179 16.43 2.12 24.62
CA ALA A 179 16.26 1.66 26.00
C ALA A 179 17.05 0.37 26.27
N ILE A 180 16.98 -0.61 25.35
CA ILE A 180 17.73 -1.87 25.48
C ILE A 180 19.25 -1.63 25.52
N PHE A 181 19.78 -0.72 24.70
CA PHE A 181 21.21 -0.36 24.72
C PHE A 181 21.61 0.42 25.98
N ARG A 182 20.65 0.98 26.71
CA ARG A 182 20.85 1.60 28.03
C ARG A 182 20.62 0.64 29.20
N HIS A 183 20.37 -0.64 28.92
CA HIS A 183 19.97 -1.64 29.91
C HIS A 183 18.66 -1.31 30.64
N GLU A 184 17.76 -0.60 29.95
CA GLU A 184 16.40 -0.28 30.39
C GLU A 184 15.37 -1.21 29.71
N GLU A 185 14.16 -1.31 30.27
CA GLU A 185 13.07 -2.07 29.65
C GLU A 185 12.48 -1.32 28.43
N GLY A 186 12.30 -2.02 27.32
CA GLY A 186 11.59 -1.50 26.16
C GLY A 186 10.08 -1.56 26.37
N VAL A 187 9.47 -0.42 26.75
CA VAL A 187 8.03 -0.29 26.97
C VAL A 187 7.26 -0.39 25.66
N ALA A 188 6.20 -1.19 25.64
CA ALA A 188 5.30 -1.34 24.50
C ALA A 188 4.00 -0.59 24.74
N GLU A 189 3.70 0.41 23.91
CA GLU A 189 2.51 1.26 24.01
C GLU A 189 1.57 1.10 22.80
N VAL A 190 2.14 0.96 21.61
CA VAL A 190 1.47 0.80 20.33
C VAL A 190 1.27 -0.67 20.02
N PHE A 191 2.32 -1.48 20.20
CA PHE A 191 2.22 -2.93 20.01
C PHE A 191 1.87 -3.64 21.33
N PRO A 192 1.18 -4.78 21.29
CA PRO A 192 0.82 -5.53 22.50
C PRO A 192 2.03 -6.16 23.21
N LYS A 193 3.17 -6.22 22.53
CA LYS A 193 4.44 -6.75 23.03
C LYS A 193 5.58 -5.92 22.43
N ARG A 194 6.74 -5.93 23.11
CA ARG A 194 7.96 -5.28 22.61
C ARG A 194 8.29 -5.74 21.19
N ILE A 195 8.47 -4.79 20.29
CA ILE A 195 8.85 -5.06 18.90
C ILE A 195 10.36 -5.06 18.70
N ALA A 196 11.11 -4.25 19.46
CA ALA A 196 12.57 -4.24 19.38
C ALA A 196 13.16 -5.65 19.62
N PHE A 197 13.96 -6.11 18.66
CA PHE A 197 14.57 -7.45 18.62
C PHE A 197 13.57 -8.61 18.77
N ASN A 198 12.36 -8.46 18.21
CA ASN A 198 11.29 -9.47 18.33
C ASN A 198 10.45 -9.57 17.06
N CYS A 199 9.73 -10.68 16.90
CA CYS A 199 8.76 -10.89 15.81
C CYS A 199 7.37 -11.09 16.41
N LEU A 200 6.37 -10.34 15.95
CA LEU A 200 4.99 -10.43 16.45
C LEU A 200 4.10 -11.03 15.36
N PRO A 201 3.63 -12.29 15.49
CA PRO A 201 2.79 -12.96 14.50
C PRO A 201 1.32 -12.54 14.64
N GLN A 202 1.08 -11.23 14.73
CA GLN A 202 -0.23 -10.63 14.80
C GLN A 202 -0.16 -9.22 14.22
N ILE A 203 -0.88 -8.99 13.13
CA ILE A 203 -1.13 -7.65 12.58
C ILE A 203 -2.63 -7.50 12.42
N ASP A 204 -3.17 -6.40 12.95
CA ASP A 204 -4.62 -6.20 13.07
C ASP A 204 -5.26 -7.20 14.07
N VAL A 205 -6.59 -7.24 14.14
CA VAL A 205 -7.34 -8.09 15.07
C VAL A 205 -7.52 -9.50 14.55
N PHE A 206 -7.62 -10.50 15.44
CA PHE A 206 -8.04 -11.86 15.08
C PHE A 206 -9.48 -11.89 14.55
N GLN A 207 -9.76 -12.86 13.69
CA GLN A 207 -11.08 -13.19 13.14
C GLN A 207 -11.52 -14.56 13.69
N ASP A 208 -12.80 -14.89 13.56
CA ASP A 208 -13.38 -16.12 14.14
C ASP A 208 -12.74 -17.41 13.61
N ASN A 209 -12.15 -17.37 12.41
CA ASN A 209 -11.46 -18.51 11.78
C ASN A 209 -10.00 -18.68 12.22
N GLY A 210 -9.52 -17.87 13.16
CA GLY A 210 -8.15 -17.91 13.69
C GLY A 210 -7.10 -17.11 12.90
N TYR A 211 -7.43 -16.62 11.71
CA TYR A 211 -6.59 -15.66 10.99
C TYR A 211 -6.74 -14.26 11.59
N THR A 212 -5.76 -13.41 11.35
CA THR A 212 -5.86 -11.97 11.58
C THR A 212 -6.54 -11.28 10.40
N LYS A 213 -7.10 -10.10 10.65
CA LYS A 213 -7.72 -9.29 9.60
C LYS A 213 -6.71 -8.92 8.51
N GLU A 214 -5.44 -8.70 8.83
CA GLU A 214 -4.39 -8.43 7.85
C GLU A 214 -4.20 -9.59 6.87
N GLU A 215 -4.16 -10.83 7.37
CA GLU A 215 -4.07 -12.04 6.54
C GLU A 215 -5.31 -12.18 5.65
N MET A 216 -6.49 -11.89 6.21
CA MET A 216 -7.73 -11.91 5.43
C MET A 216 -7.79 -10.80 4.38
N LYS A 217 -7.21 -9.61 4.61
CA LYS A 217 -7.09 -8.56 3.58
C LYS A 217 -6.34 -9.09 2.37
N MET A 218 -5.20 -9.76 2.58
CA MET A 218 -4.43 -10.33 1.47
C MET A 218 -5.25 -11.32 0.63
N LEU A 219 -6.12 -12.13 1.24
CA LEU A 219 -7.02 -13.03 0.52
C LEU A 219 -8.13 -12.28 -0.23
N TRP A 220 -8.91 -11.46 0.47
CA TRP A 220 -10.09 -10.79 -0.08
C TRP A 220 -9.73 -9.79 -1.17
N GLU A 221 -8.70 -8.98 -0.93
CA GLU A 221 -8.26 -7.97 -1.87
C GLU A 221 -7.63 -8.61 -3.12
N THR A 222 -6.83 -9.68 -2.96
CA THR A 222 -6.28 -10.44 -4.11
C THR A 222 -7.39 -10.99 -5.02
N ARG A 223 -8.43 -11.60 -4.43
CA ARG A 223 -9.60 -12.10 -5.18
C ARG A 223 -10.28 -11.00 -6.00
N LYS A 224 -10.51 -9.86 -5.37
CA LYS A 224 -11.19 -8.72 -5.99
C LYS A 224 -10.35 -8.06 -7.08
N ILE A 225 -9.05 -7.86 -6.85
CA ILE A 225 -8.17 -7.12 -7.78
C ILE A 225 -7.79 -7.99 -8.98
N LEU A 226 -7.48 -9.27 -8.78
CA LEU A 226 -7.15 -10.20 -9.88
C LEU A 226 -8.38 -10.73 -10.61
N GLU A 227 -9.59 -10.54 -10.05
CA GLU A 227 -10.84 -11.10 -10.57
C GLU A 227 -10.82 -12.63 -10.65
N ILE A 228 -10.14 -13.27 -9.67
CA ILE A 228 -10.05 -14.72 -9.51
C ILE A 228 -10.71 -15.09 -8.17
N PRO A 229 -12.05 -15.24 -8.10
CA PRO A 229 -12.77 -15.41 -6.84
C PRO A 229 -12.37 -16.67 -6.07
N ASP A 230 -11.94 -17.72 -6.78
CA ASP A 230 -11.57 -19.01 -6.21
C ASP A 230 -10.07 -19.20 -5.97
N ILE A 231 -9.26 -18.13 -6.05
CA ILE A 231 -7.84 -18.24 -5.73
C ILE A 231 -7.67 -18.74 -4.29
N ALA A 232 -6.89 -19.80 -4.13
CA ALA A 232 -6.54 -20.35 -2.82
C ALA A 232 -5.34 -19.57 -2.28
N LEU A 233 -5.55 -18.68 -1.32
CA LEU A 233 -4.47 -17.93 -0.69
C LEU A 233 -4.49 -18.13 0.83
N THR A 234 -3.33 -18.40 1.40
CA THR A 234 -3.12 -18.36 2.85
C THR A 234 -1.94 -17.46 3.17
N ALA A 235 -2.12 -16.60 4.17
CA ALA A 235 -1.11 -15.66 4.61
C ALA A 235 -0.77 -15.89 6.10
N THR A 236 0.48 -15.64 6.47
CA THR A 236 0.89 -15.44 7.85
C THR A 236 1.54 -14.07 7.95
N CYS A 237 0.92 -13.15 8.70
CA CYS A 237 1.37 -11.75 8.75
C CYS A 237 2.14 -11.45 10.04
N VAL A 238 3.44 -11.13 9.90
CA VAL A 238 4.34 -10.94 11.05
C VAL A 238 4.91 -9.53 11.04
N ARG A 239 4.80 -8.83 12.17
CA ARG A 239 5.50 -7.56 12.41
C ARG A 239 6.94 -7.84 12.82
N VAL A 240 7.89 -7.19 12.15
CA VAL A 240 9.34 -7.34 12.37
C VAL A 240 9.98 -6.00 12.73
N PRO A 241 11.17 -5.97 13.38
CA PRO A 241 11.79 -4.74 13.86
C PRO A 241 12.52 -3.99 12.74
N VAL A 242 11.79 -3.63 11.70
CA VAL A 242 12.24 -2.88 10.53
C VAL A 242 11.43 -1.60 10.44
N PHE A 243 12.06 -0.45 10.19
CA PHE A 243 11.37 0.84 10.15
C PHE A 243 10.48 0.99 8.92
N TYR A 244 11.02 0.77 7.73
CA TYR A 244 10.34 0.97 6.43
C TYR A 244 10.62 -0.22 5.51
N GLY A 245 9.66 -0.52 4.63
CA GLY A 245 9.75 -1.62 3.69
C GLY A 245 9.10 -2.89 4.22
N HIS A 246 8.14 -3.43 3.48
CA HIS A 246 7.61 -4.77 3.75
C HIS A 246 8.38 -5.79 2.92
N SER A 247 8.51 -7.00 3.45
CA SER A 247 9.06 -8.12 2.70
C SER A 247 8.18 -9.34 2.80
N GLU A 248 8.17 -10.17 1.78
CA GLU A 248 7.27 -11.32 1.66
C GLU A 248 8.00 -12.51 1.07
N ALA A 249 7.95 -13.64 1.76
CA ALA A 249 8.29 -14.93 1.19
C ALA A 249 7.04 -15.50 0.55
N VAL A 250 7.04 -15.60 -0.78
CA VAL A 250 5.88 -16.04 -1.56
C VAL A 250 6.20 -17.37 -2.22
N ASN A 251 5.30 -18.33 -2.05
CA ASN A 251 5.23 -19.57 -2.81
C ASN A 251 3.93 -19.56 -3.61
N VAL A 252 4.04 -19.75 -4.92
CA VAL A 252 2.89 -19.83 -5.82
C VAL A 252 2.89 -21.17 -6.54
N VAL A 253 1.73 -21.81 -6.61
CA VAL A 253 1.47 -22.94 -7.49
C VAL A 253 0.67 -22.42 -8.68
N THR A 254 1.23 -22.56 -9.88
CA THR A 254 0.56 -22.16 -11.12
C THR A 254 -0.33 -23.27 -11.66
N ARG A 255 -1.26 -22.92 -12.57
CA ARG A 255 -2.14 -23.91 -13.22
C ARG A 255 -1.38 -24.66 -14.31
N GLU A 256 -0.68 -23.91 -15.15
CA GLU A 256 0.25 -24.44 -16.16
C GLU A 256 1.69 -24.43 -15.64
N PRO A 257 2.53 -25.42 -15.98
CA PRO A 257 3.94 -25.40 -15.62
C PRO A 257 4.65 -24.14 -16.15
N ILE A 258 5.45 -23.50 -15.31
CA ILE A 258 6.29 -22.35 -15.69
C ILE A 258 7.68 -22.51 -15.07
N THR A 259 8.73 -22.14 -15.80
CA THR A 259 10.10 -22.22 -15.28
C THR A 259 10.47 -20.96 -14.50
N PRO A 260 11.40 -21.03 -13.54
CA PRO A 260 11.92 -19.85 -12.84
C PRO A 260 12.50 -18.79 -13.80
N GLU A 261 13.13 -19.22 -14.89
CA GLU A 261 13.69 -18.33 -15.92
C GLU A 261 12.59 -17.57 -16.66
N ALA A 262 11.47 -18.24 -16.98
CA ALA A 262 10.32 -17.60 -17.59
C ALA A 262 9.64 -16.61 -16.62
N VAL A 263 9.49 -16.98 -15.34
CA VAL A 263 8.98 -16.07 -14.29
C VAL A 263 9.86 -14.83 -14.17
N ARG A 264 11.18 -15.01 -14.11
CA ARG A 264 12.13 -13.90 -14.09
C ARG A 264 11.93 -12.97 -15.29
N ALA A 265 11.88 -13.50 -16.50
CA ALA A 265 11.69 -12.68 -17.70
C ALA A 265 10.35 -11.92 -17.70
N LEU A 266 9.28 -12.52 -17.19
CA LEU A 266 7.99 -11.82 -17.04
C LEU A 266 8.10 -10.65 -16.07
N LEU A 267 8.78 -10.85 -14.93
CA LEU A 267 8.96 -9.83 -13.89
C LEU A 267 9.91 -8.71 -14.32
N GLU A 268 10.97 -9.02 -15.07
CA GLU A 268 11.89 -8.02 -15.63
C GLU A 268 11.20 -7.07 -16.61
N ASN A 269 10.12 -7.53 -17.28
CA ASN A 269 9.32 -6.72 -18.18
C ASN A 269 8.07 -6.11 -17.52
N ALA A 270 7.80 -6.43 -16.25
CA ALA A 270 6.61 -5.96 -15.56
C ALA A 270 6.76 -4.49 -15.10
N PRO A 271 5.79 -3.61 -15.39
CA PRO A 271 5.86 -2.21 -14.96
C PRO A 271 5.96 -2.08 -13.44
N GLY A 272 6.89 -1.23 -12.97
CA GLY A 272 7.08 -0.98 -11.54
C GLY A 272 7.76 -2.12 -10.77
N VAL A 273 8.21 -3.18 -11.44
CA VAL A 273 8.97 -4.28 -10.85
C VAL A 273 10.45 -4.17 -11.20
N VAL A 274 11.33 -4.41 -10.23
CA VAL A 274 12.78 -4.51 -10.43
C VAL A 274 13.26 -5.86 -9.92
N VAL A 275 13.86 -6.66 -10.80
CA VAL A 275 14.41 -7.96 -10.41
C VAL A 275 15.84 -7.82 -9.91
N VAL A 276 16.09 -8.27 -8.68
CA VAL A 276 17.42 -8.38 -8.07
C VAL A 276 17.58 -9.83 -7.62
N ASP A 277 18.16 -10.66 -8.49
CA ASP A 277 18.17 -12.10 -8.26
C ASP A 277 19.43 -12.76 -8.84
N ASP A 278 20.56 -12.57 -8.18
CA ASP A 278 21.79 -13.30 -8.45
C ASP A 278 22.12 -14.21 -7.25
N ARG A 279 22.83 -15.32 -7.49
CA ARG A 279 23.26 -16.26 -6.45
C ARG A 279 24.51 -15.79 -5.70
N GLY A 280 25.13 -14.69 -6.13
CA GLY A 280 26.20 -14.00 -5.43
C GLY A 280 25.79 -13.42 -4.07
N ALA A 281 26.78 -13.13 -3.22
CA ALA A 281 26.54 -12.55 -1.90
C ALA A 281 25.86 -11.16 -2.01
N GLY A 282 24.72 -10.99 -1.33
CA GLY A 282 23.98 -9.73 -1.27
C GLY A 282 23.14 -9.39 -2.51
N ALA A 283 23.02 -10.29 -3.49
CA ALA A 283 22.30 -10.02 -4.73
C ALA A 283 20.81 -10.43 -4.68
N TRP A 284 20.12 -9.97 -3.65
CA TRP A 284 18.67 -10.13 -3.43
C TRP A 284 18.15 -8.88 -2.71
N PRO A 285 16.88 -8.49 -2.89
CA PRO A 285 16.40 -7.24 -2.34
C PRO A 285 16.10 -7.37 -0.84
N SER A 286 16.39 -6.31 -0.10
CA SER A 286 16.05 -6.15 1.31
C SER A 286 15.14 -4.94 1.52
N ALA A 287 14.45 -4.89 2.67
CA ALA A 287 13.59 -3.75 3.03
C ALA A 287 14.31 -2.39 2.96
N LEU A 288 15.63 -2.37 3.23
CA LEU A 288 16.44 -1.16 3.14
C LEU A 288 16.67 -0.70 1.69
N ASP A 289 16.79 -1.63 0.74
CA ASP A 289 16.93 -1.30 -0.69
C ASP A 289 15.64 -0.69 -1.25
N ALA A 290 14.48 -1.15 -0.75
CA ALA A 290 13.19 -0.68 -1.20
C ALA A 290 12.75 0.64 -0.55
N ALA A 291 13.23 0.97 0.65
CA ALA A 291 12.81 2.16 1.39
C ALA A 291 13.07 3.45 0.58
N GLY A 292 12.04 4.27 0.43
CA GLY A 292 12.06 5.49 -0.36
C GLY A 292 11.96 5.29 -1.88
N GLN A 293 11.88 4.05 -2.37
CA GLN A 293 11.81 3.75 -3.80
C GLN A 293 10.37 3.54 -4.30
N ASP A 294 10.13 3.84 -5.57
CA ASP A 294 8.83 3.65 -6.24
C ASP A 294 8.59 2.18 -6.66
N ALA A 295 9.67 1.41 -6.84
CA ALA A 295 9.61 0.06 -7.39
C ALA A 295 9.26 -0.98 -6.33
N THR A 296 8.65 -2.08 -6.80
CA THR A 296 8.60 -3.35 -6.07
C THR A 296 9.76 -4.22 -6.53
N TYR A 297 10.58 -4.67 -5.59
CA TYR A 297 11.74 -5.49 -5.88
C TYR A 297 11.41 -6.97 -5.71
N VAL A 298 11.85 -7.80 -6.64
CA VAL A 298 11.66 -9.25 -6.59
C VAL A 298 13.00 -9.96 -6.73
N GLY A 299 13.21 -10.98 -5.89
CA GLY A 299 14.41 -11.81 -5.96
C GLY A 299 14.17 -13.23 -5.47
N ARG A 300 15.26 -14.00 -5.36
CA ARG A 300 15.24 -15.40 -4.90
C ARG A 300 14.29 -16.29 -5.70
N ILE A 301 14.12 -16.03 -7.00
CA ILE A 301 13.19 -16.74 -7.87
C ILE A 301 13.74 -18.14 -8.13
N ARG A 302 12.96 -19.17 -7.82
CA ARG A 302 13.38 -20.57 -7.92
C ARG A 302 12.20 -21.52 -7.99
N GLY A 303 12.42 -22.70 -8.55
CA GLY A 303 11.45 -23.79 -8.48
C GLY A 303 11.23 -24.24 -7.04
N ASP A 304 10.03 -24.69 -6.75
CA ASP A 304 9.69 -25.38 -5.51
C ASP A 304 10.15 -26.85 -5.60
N CYS A 305 10.99 -27.28 -4.67
CA CYS A 305 11.45 -28.67 -4.61
C CYS A 305 10.36 -29.65 -4.15
N SER A 306 9.23 -29.16 -3.63
CA SER A 306 8.10 -29.95 -3.17
C SER A 306 6.92 -29.99 -4.15
N HIS A 307 6.93 -29.16 -5.21
CA HIS A 307 5.83 -29.09 -6.17
C HIS A 307 6.32 -28.73 -7.58
N VAL A 308 5.98 -29.55 -8.59
CA VAL A 308 6.49 -29.41 -9.97
C VAL A 308 6.07 -28.11 -10.68
N ARG A 309 4.93 -27.51 -10.28
CA ARG A 309 4.46 -26.20 -10.75
C ARG A 309 4.66 -25.08 -9.73
N GLY A 310 5.41 -25.35 -8.66
CA GLY A 310 5.62 -24.39 -7.59
C GLY A 310 6.79 -23.47 -7.91
N ILE A 311 6.63 -22.18 -7.64
CA ILE A 311 7.68 -21.17 -7.73
C ILE A 311 7.76 -20.44 -6.39
N ASN A 312 8.97 -20.26 -5.90
CA ASN A 312 9.27 -19.44 -4.72
C ASN A 312 9.95 -18.16 -5.15
N PHE A 313 9.59 -17.05 -4.53
CA PHE A 313 10.28 -15.76 -4.70
C PHE A 313 10.13 -14.88 -3.44
N TRP A 314 10.92 -13.83 -3.40
CA TRP A 314 10.99 -12.86 -2.31
C TRP A 314 10.62 -11.49 -2.85
N VAL A 315 9.61 -10.85 -2.26
CA VAL A 315 9.10 -9.54 -2.71
C VAL A 315 9.37 -8.51 -1.65
N VAL A 316 9.81 -7.32 -2.05
CA VAL A 316 10.05 -6.18 -1.15
C VAL A 316 9.56 -4.89 -1.78
N ALA A 317 8.81 -4.07 -1.04
CA ALA A 317 8.47 -2.72 -1.46
C ALA A 317 8.38 -1.77 -0.26
N ASP A 318 8.56 -0.46 -0.49
CA ASP A 318 8.22 0.54 0.51
C ASP A 318 6.70 0.60 0.70
N ASN A 319 6.26 0.25 1.91
CA ASN A 319 4.86 0.11 2.27
C ASN A 319 4.10 1.44 2.43
N ILE A 320 4.78 2.54 2.74
CA ILE A 320 4.13 3.87 2.82
C ILE A 320 4.23 4.62 1.49
N ARG A 321 5.18 4.22 0.62
CA ARG A 321 5.37 4.75 -0.73
C ARG A 321 4.62 3.94 -1.77
N LYS A 322 5.21 2.90 -2.39
CA LYS A 322 4.53 2.07 -3.40
C LYS A 322 3.28 1.39 -2.84
N GLY A 323 3.34 0.89 -1.62
CA GLY A 323 2.22 0.24 -0.94
C GLY A 323 1.08 1.16 -0.46
N ALA A 324 1.16 2.48 -0.67
CA ALA A 324 0.10 3.39 -0.25
C ALA A 324 0.04 4.68 -1.08
N ALA A 325 0.97 5.61 -0.83
CA ALA A 325 0.94 6.96 -1.38
C ALA A 325 1.09 6.99 -2.92
N LEU A 326 2.09 6.27 -3.46
CA LEU A 326 2.34 6.23 -4.90
C LEU A 326 1.19 5.56 -5.64
N ASN A 327 0.67 4.43 -5.15
CA ASN A 327 -0.46 3.76 -5.79
C ASN A 327 -1.69 4.68 -5.83
N SER A 328 -1.96 5.41 -4.75
CA SER A 328 -3.05 6.40 -4.71
C SER A 328 -2.86 7.52 -5.75
N ILE A 329 -1.62 8.01 -5.91
CA ILE A 329 -1.32 9.07 -6.88
C ILE A 329 -1.34 8.53 -8.32
N GLN A 330 -0.88 7.31 -8.56
CA GLN A 330 -0.99 6.67 -9.87
C GLN A 330 -2.47 6.43 -10.26
N ILE A 331 -3.34 6.06 -9.30
CA ILE A 331 -4.79 6.02 -9.54
C ILE A 331 -5.28 7.41 -9.95
N ALA A 332 -4.89 8.48 -9.23
CA ALA A 332 -5.26 9.85 -9.59
C ALA A 332 -4.75 10.27 -10.97
N GLU A 333 -3.51 9.90 -11.33
CA GLU A 333 -2.91 10.18 -12.63
C GLU A 333 -3.70 9.54 -13.77
N LEU A 334 -4.09 8.27 -13.62
CA LEU A 334 -4.94 7.58 -14.60
C LEU A 334 -6.36 8.16 -14.64
N LEU A 335 -6.92 8.51 -13.48
CA LEU A 335 -8.23 9.14 -13.36
C LEU A 335 -8.28 10.45 -14.18
N ILE A 336 -7.32 11.35 -13.98
CA ILE A 336 -7.29 12.62 -14.71
C ILE A 336 -6.97 12.43 -16.19
N ARG A 337 -6.14 11.45 -16.54
CA ARG A 337 -5.73 11.21 -17.93
C ARG A 337 -6.92 10.74 -18.77
N ASP A 338 -7.71 9.80 -18.24
CA ASP A 338 -8.67 9.03 -19.04
C ASP A 338 -10.13 9.41 -18.77
N TYR A 339 -10.46 10.08 -17.65
CA TYR A 339 -11.84 10.23 -17.20
C TYR A 339 -12.29 11.65 -16.81
N LEU A 340 -11.37 12.57 -16.47
CA LEU A 340 -11.69 13.95 -16.06
C LEU A 340 -11.15 15.01 -17.02
#